data_AF-A0A7S3A420-F1
#
_entry.id   AF-A0A7S3A420-F1
#
_cell.length_a   1.000
_cell.length_b   1.000
_cell.length_c   1.000
_cell.angle_alpha   90.00
_cell.angle_beta   90.00
_cell.angle_gamma   90.00
#
_symmetry.space_group_name_H-M   'P 1'
#
loop_
_entity.id
_entity.type
_entity.pdbx_description
1 polymer ?
#
loop_
_entity_poly.entity_id
_entity_poly.type
_entity_poly.pdbx_seq_one_letter_code
_entity_poly.pdbx_strand_id
1 'polypeptide(L)'
;MMDHLTPFERHDLFNIFGLLPFSAMNFFAMGNKNLQKPTLVAFGAYTLADVMWVLTIPKSVKDPKGIIMHHMLSLGLLTVPTLLPEYRHYALLTLTAEFNTWLLVTKRHVTWKPLRFVLEGLFYTSWVGIRLVLYPWLWSRYFTVTLRNLRNGLWIHPTVISPLVMGSLCFMQFKWSWDLVQKHIFRRKKKGSD
;
A
#
# COMPACT_ATOMS: atom_id res chain seq x y z
N MET A 1 -3.61 -21.15 -20.74
CA MET A 1 -2.19 -20.69 -20.86
C MET A 1 -1.57 -20.29 -19.50
N MET A 2 -2.36 -19.99 -18.45
CA MET A 2 -1.84 -19.75 -17.08
C MET A 2 -1.88 -20.98 -16.17
N ASP A 3 -2.22 -22.15 -16.70
CA ASP A 3 -2.54 -23.35 -15.92
C ASP A 3 -1.30 -23.99 -15.25
N HIS A 4 -0.10 -23.64 -15.71
CA HIS A 4 1.18 -24.08 -15.14
C HIS A 4 1.67 -23.21 -13.97
N LEU A 5 1.07 -22.04 -13.75
CA LEU A 5 1.49 -21.11 -12.71
C LEU A 5 0.90 -21.50 -11.36
N THR A 6 1.70 -21.35 -10.30
CA THR A 6 1.19 -21.47 -8.94
C THR A 6 0.18 -20.36 -8.64
N PRO A 7 -0.73 -20.55 -7.66
CA PRO A 7 -1.63 -19.49 -7.22
C PRO A 7 -0.92 -18.19 -6.82
N PHE A 8 0.28 -18.31 -6.26
CA PHE A 8 1.13 -17.20 -5.87
C PHE A 8 1.63 -16.40 -7.07
N GLU A 9 2.12 -17.10 -8.11
CA GLU A 9 2.59 -16.46 -9.34
C GLU A 9 1.45 -15.80 -10.12
N ARG A 10 0.27 -16.43 -10.18
CA ARG A 10 -0.91 -15.81 -10.82
C ARG A 10 -1.31 -14.50 -10.15
N HIS A 11 -1.28 -14.45 -8.83
CA HIS A 11 -1.58 -13.24 -8.06
C HIS A 11 -0.51 -12.16 -8.25
N ASP A 12 0.77 -12.55 -8.26
CA ASP A 12 1.85 -11.63 -8.59
C ASP A 12 1.68 -11.03 -10.00
N LEU A 13 1.32 -11.83 -11.02
CA LEU A 13 1.08 -11.32 -12.37
C LEU A 13 -0.13 -10.37 -12.41
N PHE A 14 -1.22 -10.70 -11.71
CA PHE A 14 -2.37 -9.79 -11.55
C PHE A 14 -1.92 -8.44 -10.99
N ASN A 15 -1.05 -8.43 -9.98
CA ASN A 15 -0.51 -7.19 -9.40
C ASN A 15 0.45 -6.45 -10.35
N ILE A 16 1.30 -7.16 -11.10
CA ILE A 16 2.22 -6.54 -12.07
C ILE A 16 1.45 -5.77 -13.14
N PHE A 17 0.43 -6.39 -13.72
CA PHE A 17 -0.36 -5.80 -14.80
C PHE A 17 -1.41 -4.81 -14.29
N GLY A 18 -1.98 -5.03 -13.10
CA GLY A 18 -2.95 -4.14 -12.49
C GLY A 18 -2.31 -2.89 -11.90
N LEU A 19 -1.31 -3.03 -11.04
CA LEU A 19 -0.77 -1.89 -10.27
C LEU A 19 -0.03 -0.87 -11.12
N LEU A 20 0.57 -1.25 -12.26
CA LEU A 20 1.29 -0.32 -13.11
C LEU A 20 0.39 0.79 -13.69
N PRO A 21 -0.70 0.49 -14.42
CA PRO A 21 -1.61 1.52 -14.93
C PRO A 21 -2.31 2.28 -13.79
N PHE A 22 -2.67 1.61 -12.69
CA PHE A 22 -3.24 2.29 -11.53
C PHE A 22 -2.25 3.27 -10.89
N SER A 23 -0.98 2.89 -10.76
CA SER A 23 0.07 3.78 -10.24
C SER A 23 0.30 4.97 -11.16
N ALA A 24 0.35 4.76 -12.48
CA ALA A 24 0.46 5.86 -13.43
C ALA A 24 -0.72 6.83 -13.30
N MET A 25 -1.95 6.31 -13.27
CA MET A 25 -3.15 7.11 -13.04
C MET A 25 -3.10 7.87 -11.71
N ASN A 26 -2.58 7.27 -10.62
CA ASN A 26 -2.40 7.93 -9.34
C ASN A 26 -1.51 9.18 -9.46
N PHE A 27 -0.34 9.04 -10.10
CA PHE A 27 0.58 10.16 -10.28
C PHE A 27 -0.03 11.28 -11.14
N PHE A 28 -0.76 10.95 -12.21
CA PHE A 28 -1.49 11.95 -13.00
C PHE A 28 -2.58 12.64 -12.18
N ALA A 29 -3.32 11.89 -11.36
CA ALA A 29 -4.40 12.43 -10.52
C ALA A 29 -3.89 13.37 -9.42
N MET A 30 -2.64 13.24 -8.97
CA MET A 30 -2.05 14.20 -8.04
C MET A 30 -2.00 15.63 -8.61
N GLY A 31 -1.76 15.77 -9.93
CA GLY A 31 -1.76 17.05 -10.63
C GLY A 31 -3.13 17.46 -11.19
N ASN A 32 -4.12 16.57 -11.22
CA ASN A 32 -5.40 16.81 -11.87
C ASN A 32 -6.59 16.44 -10.98
N LYS A 33 -7.27 17.47 -10.44
CA LYS A 33 -8.45 17.33 -9.55
C LYS A 33 -9.58 16.49 -10.14
N ASN A 34 -9.78 16.55 -11.46
CA ASN A 34 -10.86 15.81 -12.13
C ASN A 34 -10.59 14.30 -12.16
N LEU A 35 -9.32 13.88 -12.10
CA LEU A 35 -8.93 12.48 -12.09
C LEU A 35 -8.90 11.88 -10.69
N GLN A 36 -8.92 12.68 -9.62
CA GLN A 36 -8.77 12.17 -8.25
C GLN A 36 -9.87 11.20 -7.86
N LYS A 37 -11.15 11.58 -8.01
CA LYS A 37 -12.27 10.69 -7.65
C LYS A 37 -12.28 9.40 -8.49
N PRO A 38 -12.20 9.44 -9.83
CA PRO A 38 -12.09 8.22 -10.65
C PRO A 38 -10.94 7.32 -10.22
N THR A 39 -9.78 7.91 -9.90
CA THR A 39 -8.60 7.18 -9.44
C THR A 39 -8.86 6.43 -8.14
N LEU A 40 -9.41 7.12 -7.13
CA LEU A 40 -9.73 6.50 -5.84
C LEU A 40 -10.77 5.39 -5.97
N VAL A 41 -11.79 5.57 -6.82
CA VAL A 41 -12.79 4.53 -7.08
C VAL A 41 -12.16 3.31 -7.74
N ALA A 42 -11.29 3.52 -8.72
CA ALA A 42 -10.59 2.44 -9.40
C ALA A 42 -9.67 1.65 -8.47
N PHE A 43 -8.88 2.33 -7.63
CA PHE A 43 -8.07 1.67 -6.60
C PHE A 43 -8.91 0.94 -5.56
N GLY A 44 -10.05 1.52 -5.14
CA GLY A 44 -10.98 0.86 -4.24
C GLY A 44 -11.54 -0.44 -4.84
N ALA A 45 -11.95 -0.39 -6.11
CA ALA A 45 -12.44 -1.58 -6.83
C ALA A 45 -11.35 -2.65 -6.99
N TYR A 46 -10.13 -2.26 -7.34
CA TYR A 46 -8.99 -3.15 -7.41
C TYR A 46 -8.66 -3.78 -6.05
N THR A 47 -8.63 -2.98 -4.98
CA THR A 47 -8.36 -3.45 -3.62
C THR A 47 -9.42 -4.44 -3.15
N LEU A 48 -10.69 -4.18 -3.46
CA LEU A 48 -11.79 -5.09 -3.17
C LEU A 48 -11.65 -6.41 -3.94
N ALA A 49 -11.32 -6.35 -5.24
CA ALA A 49 -11.05 -7.53 -6.04
C ALA A 49 -9.89 -8.37 -5.46
N ASP A 50 -8.84 -7.71 -4.98
CA ASP A 50 -7.72 -8.38 -4.32
C ASP A 50 -8.11 -9.08 -3.03
N VAL A 51 -8.93 -8.42 -2.18
CA VAL A 51 -9.49 -9.06 -0.98
C VAL A 51 -10.29 -10.31 -1.33
N MET A 52 -11.17 -10.22 -2.34
CA MET A 52 -11.96 -11.37 -2.79
C MET A 52 -11.06 -12.50 -3.33
N TRP A 53 -9.97 -12.16 -4.03
CA TRP A 53 -8.98 -13.14 -4.48
C TRP A 53 -8.29 -13.83 -3.30
N VAL A 54 -7.79 -13.08 -2.32
CA VAL A 54 -7.07 -13.65 -1.16
C VAL A 54 -8.01 -14.47 -0.27
N LEU A 55 -9.29 -14.09 -0.15
CA LEU A 55 -10.30 -14.88 0.55
C LEU A 55 -10.59 -16.22 -0.14
N THR A 56 -10.66 -16.23 -1.47
CA THR A 56 -10.94 -17.44 -2.25
C THR A 56 -9.72 -18.35 -2.39
N ILE A 57 -8.52 -17.78 -2.50
CA ILE A 57 -7.27 -18.52 -2.69
C ILE A 57 -6.20 -18.01 -1.70
N PRO A 58 -6.28 -18.34 -0.40
CA PRO A 58 -5.35 -17.81 0.61
C PRO A 58 -3.88 -18.15 0.34
N LYS A 59 -3.59 -19.23 -0.39
CA LYS A 59 -2.22 -19.62 -0.77
C LYS A 59 -1.58 -18.67 -1.81
N SER A 60 -2.32 -17.69 -2.33
CA SER A 60 -1.79 -16.69 -3.27
C SER A 60 -0.81 -15.71 -2.62
N VAL A 61 -0.80 -15.61 -1.29
CA VAL A 61 0.05 -14.67 -0.54
C VAL A 61 0.65 -15.34 0.69
N LYS A 62 1.73 -14.75 1.23
CA LYS A 62 2.45 -15.32 2.39
C LYS A 62 1.73 -15.12 3.73
N ASP A 63 1.02 -14.01 3.88
CA ASP A 63 0.26 -13.67 5.09
C ASP A 63 -1.14 -13.17 4.69
N PRO A 64 -2.10 -14.10 4.46
CA PRO A 64 -3.43 -13.75 3.97
C PRO A 64 -4.19 -12.87 4.96
N LYS A 65 -4.09 -13.17 6.25
CA LYS A 65 -4.78 -12.40 7.31
C LYS A 65 -4.24 -10.98 7.38
N GLY A 66 -2.92 -10.82 7.36
CA GLY A 66 -2.28 -9.50 7.36
C GLY A 66 -2.68 -8.65 6.16
N ILE A 67 -2.71 -9.23 4.95
CA ILE A 67 -3.09 -8.52 3.73
C ILE A 67 -4.58 -8.14 3.74
N ILE A 68 -5.48 -9.07 4.11
CA ILE A 68 -6.90 -8.77 4.22
C ILE A 68 -7.13 -7.63 5.21
N MET A 69 -6.52 -7.70 6.41
CA MET A 69 -6.65 -6.62 7.41
C MET A 69 -6.14 -5.28 6.86
N HIS A 70 -5.00 -5.27 6.16
CA HIS A 70 -4.46 -4.08 5.52
C HIS A 70 -5.45 -3.48 4.52
N HIS A 71 -6.02 -4.32 3.64
CA HIS A 71 -6.93 -3.88 2.59
C HIS A 71 -8.25 -3.38 3.16
N MET A 72 -8.78 -4.03 4.20
CA MET A 72 -9.99 -3.55 4.89
C MET A 72 -9.77 -2.20 5.55
N LEU A 73 -8.60 -1.98 6.18
CA LEU A 73 -8.23 -0.67 6.73
C LEU A 73 -8.07 0.39 5.63
N SER A 74 -7.41 0.06 4.52
CA SER A 74 -7.24 0.96 3.37
C SER A 74 -8.58 1.33 2.73
N LEU A 75 -9.49 0.36 2.51
CA LEU A 75 -10.84 0.61 2.02
C LEU A 75 -11.64 1.50 2.99
N GLY A 76 -11.52 1.25 4.29
CA GLY A 76 -12.10 2.11 5.32
C GLY A 76 -11.58 3.54 5.24
N LEU A 77 -10.26 3.73 5.06
CA LEU A 77 -9.66 5.05 4.90
C LEU A 77 -10.15 5.77 3.62
N LEU A 78 -10.36 5.03 2.52
CA LEU A 78 -10.86 5.57 1.24
C LEU A 78 -12.31 6.10 1.31
N THR A 79 -13.08 5.74 2.34
CA THR A 79 -14.42 6.33 2.56
C THR A 79 -14.33 7.84 2.83
N VAL A 80 -13.30 8.28 3.55
CA VAL A 80 -13.09 9.69 3.93
C VAL A 80 -12.95 10.62 2.72
N PRO A 81 -12.00 10.43 1.78
CA PRO A 81 -11.87 11.27 0.59
C PRO A 81 -13.03 11.13 -0.42
N THR A 82 -13.84 10.07 -0.29
CA THR A 82 -15.06 9.88 -1.08
C THR A 82 -16.16 10.82 -0.59
N LEU A 83 -16.32 10.93 0.73
CA LEU A 83 -17.27 11.84 1.39
C LEU A 83 -16.79 13.29 1.42
N LEU A 84 -15.48 13.50 1.53
CA LEU A 84 -14.85 14.79 1.77
C LEU A 84 -13.75 15.06 0.71
N PRO A 85 -14.10 15.71 -0.41
CA PRO A 85 -13.22 15.90 -1.56
C PRO A 85 -11.86 16.53 -1.26
N GLU A 86 -11.78 17.37 -0.24
CA GLU A 86 -10.56 18.07 0.19
C GLU A 86 -9.46 17.13 0.70
N TYR A 87 -9.80 15.89 1.10
CA TYR A 87 -8.82 14.89 1.55
C TYR A 87 -8.37 13.93 0.45
N ARG A 88 -8.88 14.07 -0.78
CA ARG A 88 -8.51 13.18 -1.91
C ARG A 88 -7.01 13.19 -2.17
N HIS A 89 -6.37 14.34 -2.06
CA HIS A 89 -4.92 14.43 -2.25
C HIS A 89 -4.15 13.56 -1.24
N TYR A 90 -4.56 13.53 0.03
CA TYR A 90 -3.91 12.66 1.04
C TYR A 90 -4.11 11.18 0.73
N ALA A 91 -5.28 10.80 0.23
CA ALA A 91 -5.53 9.43 -0.21
C ALA A 91 -4.65 9.03 -1.42
N LEU A 92 -4.49 9.91 -2.41
CA LEU A 92 -3.57 9.66 -3.54
C LEU A 92 -2.12 9.48 -3.07
N LEU A 93 -1.68 10.26 -2.07
CA LEU A 93 -0.37 10.08 -1.46
C LEU A 93 -0.25 8.71 -0.78
N THR A 94 -1.27 8.23 -0.06
CA THR A 94 -1.25 6.86 0.50
C THR A 94 -1.13 5.79 -0.60
N LEU A 95 -1.78 5.97 -1.74
CA LEU A 95 -1.76 5.03 -2.86
C LEU A 95 -0.40 4.95 -3.58
N THR A 96 0.56 5.82 -3.27
CA THR A 96 1.95 5.65 -3.74
C THR A 96 2.60 4.37 -3.20
N ALA A 97 2.11 3.83 -2.08
CA ALA A 97 2.54 2.53 -1.57
C ALA A 97 2.28 1.40 -2.57
N GLU A 98 1.26 1.51 -3.43
CA GLU A 98 0.98 0.50 -4.44
C GLU A 98 2.05 0.45 -5.54
N PHE A 99 2.69 1.57 -5.85
CA PHE A 99 3.86 1.57 -6.73
C PHE A 99 5.05 0.86 -6.07
N ASN A 100 5.21 0.99 -4.75
CA ASN A 100 6.22 0.22 -4.01
C ASN A 100 5.91 -1.29 -4.03
N THR A 101 4.64 -1.68 -3.89
CA THR A 101 4.19 -3.07 -4.06
C THR A 101 4.47 -3.56 -5.48
N TRP A 102 4.19 -2.77 -6.50
CA TRP A 102 4.51 -3.10 -7.89
C TRP A 102 6.02 -3.35 -8.09
N LEU A 103 6.89 -2.49 -7.56
CA LEU A 103 8.35 -2.69 -7.61
C LEU A 103 8.77 -3.99 -6.91
N LEU A 104 8.19 -4.28 -5.74
CA LEU A 104 8.44 -5.51 -4.98
C LEU A 104 8.03 -6.77 -5.74
N VAL A 105 6.89 -6.74 -6.43
CA VAL A 105 6.38 -7.88 -7.19
C VAL A 105 7.21 -8.05 -8.47
N THR A 106 7.37 -7.00 -9.26
CA THR A 106 8.11 -7.03 -10.53
C THR A 106 9.54 -7.54 -10.34
N LYS A 107 10.27 -7.08 -9.32
CA LYS A 107 11.65 -7.53 -9.09
C LYS A 107 11.78 -9.02 -8.73
N ARG A 108 10.70 -9.70 -8.33
CA ARG A 108 10.69 -11.15 -8.09
C ARG A 108 10.65 -11.97 -9.39
N HIS A 109 10.12 -11.37 -10.46
CA HIS A 109 9.94 -12.02 -11.77
C HIS A 109 11.01 -11.64 -12.79
N VAL A 110 11.76 -10.55 -12.57
CA VAL A 110 12.86 -10.15 -13.46
C VAL A 110 14.13 -10.97 -13.20
N THR A 111 14.58 -11.69 -14.23
CA THR A 111 15.82 -12.47 -14.22
C THR A 111 17.04 -11.68 -14.70
N TRP A 112 16.84 -10.65 -15.53
CA TRP A 112 17.91 -9.81 -16.06
C TRP A 112 18.55 -8.95 -14.95
N LYS A 113 19.81 -9.25 -14.60
CA LYS A 113 20.51 -8.68 -13.43
C LYS A 113 20.55 -7.14 -13.39
N PRO A 114 20.87 -6.41 -14.48
CA PRO A 114 20.90 -4.95 -14.47
C PRO A 114 19.55 -4.33 -14.12
N LEU A 115 18.46 -4.77 -14.77
CA LEU A 115 17.12 -4.27 -14.47
C LEU A 115 16.68 -4.64 -13.05
N ARG A 116 16.98 -5.87 -12.61
CA ARG A 116 16.69 -6.28 -11.23
C ARG A 116 17.39 -5.39 -10.21
N PHE A 117 18.65 -5.03 -10.42
CA PHE A 117 19.40 -4.12 -9.55
C PHE A 117 18.73 -2.73 -9.47
N VAL A 118 18.30 -2.19 -10.61
CA VAL A 118 17.57 -0.91 -10.67
C VAL A 118 16.25 -1.01 -9.90
N LEU A 119 15.46 -2.06 -10.12
CA LEU A 119 14.19 -2.27 -9.42
C LEU A 119 14.37 -2.46 -7.92
N GLU A 120 15.43 -3.14 -7.49
CA GLU A 120 15.78 -3.27 -6.06
C GLU A 120 16.12 -1.91 -5.45
N GLY A 121 16.93 -1.10 -6.12
CA GLY A 121 17.24 0.27 -5.68
C GLY A 121 15.98 1.13 -5.55
N LEU A 122 15.14 1.16 -6.59
CA LEU A 122 13.88 1.89 -6.58
C LEU A 122 12.94 1.40 -5.47
N PHE A 123 12.84 0.08 -5.28
CA PHE A 123 12.02 -0.51 -4.22
C PHE A 123 12.48 -0.04 -2.84
N TYR A 124 13.77 -0.14 -2.52
CA TYR A 124 14.25 0.24 -1.18
C TYR A 124 14.16 1.75 -0.94
N THR A 125 14.50 2.57 -1.94
CA THR A 125 14.39 4.04 -1.83
C THR A 125 12.94 4.47 -1.61
N SER A 126 12.01 3.97 -2.43
CA SER A 126 10.58 4.28 -2.26
C SER A 126 10.03 3.70 -0.96
N TRP A 127 10.46 2.51 -0.54
CA TRP A 127 10.05 1.90 0.72
C TRP A 127 10.44 2.76 1.93
N VAL A 128 11.67 3.30 1.97
CA VAL A 128 12.10 4.23 3.04
C VAL A 128 11.23 5.48 3.01
N GLY A 129 11.13 6.13 1.85
CA GLY A 129 10.40 7.39 1.72
C GLY A 129 8.92 7.25 2.08
N ILE A 130 8.27 6.19 1.62
CA ILE A 130 6.84 5.96 1.86
C ILE A 130 6.61 5.57 3.33
N ARG A 131 7.30 4.54 3.84
CA ARG A 131 6.96 3.96 5.14
C ARG A 131 7.50 4.73 6.33
N LEU A 132 8.68 5.32 6.21
CA LEU A 132 9.35 5.99 7.33
C LEU A 132 9.10 7.50 7.35
N VAL A 133 8.73 8.11 6.21
CA VAL A 133 8.52 9.55 6.11
C VAL A 133 7.07 9.87 5.78
N LEU A 134 6.57 9.43 4.63
CA LEU A 134 5.26 9.84 4.12
C LEU A 134 4.12 9.36 5.02
N TYR A 135 4.11 8.09 5.44
CA TYR A 135 3.03 7.52 6.24
C TYR A 135 2.94 8.17 7.64
N PRO A 136 4.03 8.30 8.42
CA PRO A 136 4.01 9.04 9.67
C PRO A 136 3.59 10.51 9.50
N TRP A 137 4.05 11.17 8.43
CA TRP A 137 3.62 12.53 8.11
C TRP A 137 2.11 12.59 7.86
N LEU A 138 1.56 11.73 7.00
CA LEU A 138 0.13 11.64 6.71
C LEU A 138 -0.70 11.34 7.97
N TRP A 139 -0.22 10.43 8.83
CA TRP A 139 -0.87 10.17 10.11
C TRP A 139 -0.96 11.43 10.98
N SER A 140 0.13 12.21 11.09
CA SER A 140 0.10 13.47 11.84
C SER A 140 -0.86 14.51 11.24
N ARG A 141 -1.02 14.54 9.90
CA ARG A 141 -2.00 15.39 9.21
C ARG A 141 -3.43 14.99 9.55
N TYR A 142 -3.77 13.70 9.45
CA TYR A 142 -5.09 13.21 9.85
C TYR A 142 -5.36 13.48 11.33
N PHE A 143 -4.38 13.22 12.20
CA PHE A 143 -4.49 13.49 13.64
C PHE A 143 -4.78 14.96 13.94
N THR A 144 -4.07 15.89 13.30
CA THR A 144 -4.28 17.33 13.46
C THR A 144 -5.67 17.77 13.00
N VAL A 145 -6.16 17.23 11.88
CA VAL A 145 -7.50 17.52 11.35
C VAL A 145 -8.57 16.99 12.31
N THR A 146 -8.41 15.77 12.81
CA THR A 146 -9.33 15.17 13.78
C THR A 146 -9.38 15.99 15.06
N LEU A 147 -8.24 16.36 15.65
CA LEU A 147 -8.21 17.19 16.85
C LEU A 147 -8.91 18.54 16.66
N ARG A 148 -8.75 19.17 15.50
CA ARG A 148 -9.44 20.43 15.17
C ARG A 148 -10.96 20.23 15.13
N ASN A 149 -11.43 19.19 14.47
CA ASN A 149 -12.86 18.90 14.36
C ASN A 149 -13.47 18.58 15.73
N LEU A 150 -12.77 17.80 16.57
CA LEU A 150 -13.20 17.53 17.93
C LEU A 150 -13.29 18.80 18.79
N ARG A 151 -12.30 19.71 18.70
CA ARG A 151 -12.33 21.01 19.39
C ARG A 151 -13.49 21.89 18.95
N ASN A 152 -13.94 21.76 17.70
CA ASN A 152 -15.10 22.46 17.17
C ASN A 152 -16.44 21.75 17.45
N GLY A 153 -16.45 20.70 18.28
CA GLY A 153 -17.65 19.95 18.64
C GLY A 153 -18.14 18.95 17.58
N LEU A 154 -17.35 18.68 16.53
CA LEU A 154 -17.70 17.76 15.46
C LEU A 154 -17.27 16.31 15.79
N TRP A 155 -17.92 15.72 16.80
CA TRP A 155 -17.61 14.37 17.30
C TRP A 155 -17.97 13.25 16.32
N ILE A 156 -18.96 13.46 15.45
CA ILE A 156 -19.44 12.50 14.43
C ILE A 156 -19.01 12.96 13.03
N HIS A 157 -17.73 13.35 12.89
CA HIS A 157 -17.18 13.72 11.59
C HIS A 157 -16.44 12.52 10.96
N PRO A 158 -16.54 12.26 9.64
CA PRO A 158 -15.85 11.11 9.00
C PRO A 158 -14.34 11.05 9.24
N THR A 159 -13.71 12.19 9.51
CA THR A 159 -12.26 12.25 9.81
C THR A 159 -11.90 11.75 11.21
N VAL A 160 -12.86 11.55 12.12
CA VAL A 160 -12.57 11.13 13.50
C VAL A 160 -11.91 9.76 13.56
N ILE A 161 -12.29 8.84 12.66
CA ILE A 161 -11.72 7.50 12.60
C ILE A 161 -10.38 7.46 11.85
N SER A 162 -10.06 8.48 11.05
CA SER A 162 -8.88 8.47 10.17
C SER A 162 -7.54 8.27 10.89
N PRO A 163 -7.26 8.88 12.06
CA PRO A 163 -5.99 8.68 12.75
C PRO A 163 -5.84 7.27 13.31
N LEU A 164 -6.93 6.61 13.70
CA LEU A 164 -6.90 5.22 14.16
C LEU A 164 -6.59 4.27 13.00
N VAL A 165 -7.26 4.47 11.86
CA VAL A 165 -7.03 3.65 10.66
C VAL A 165 -5.62 3.89 10.11
N MET A 166 -5.23 5.15 9.92
CA MET A 166 -3.91 5.50 9.40
C MET A 166 -2.79 5.11 10.37
N GLY A 167 -3.00 5.22 11.68
CA GLY A 167 -2.06 4.75 12.70
C GLY A 167 -1.89 3.22 12.65
N SER A 168 -2.98 2.48 12.45
CA SER A 168 -2.94 1.03 12.25
C SER A 168 -2.18 0.65 10.98
N LEU A 169 -2.41 1.36 9.89
CA LEU A 169 -1.65 1.18 8.64
C LEU A 169 -0.16 1.47 8.85
N CYS A 170 0.19 2.56 9.54
CA CYS A 170 1.59 2.87 9.89
C CYS A 170 2.22 1.74 10.71
N PHE A 171 1.53 1.26 11.75
CA PHE A 171 2.00 0.16 12.58
C PHE A 171 2.28 -1.11 11.76
N MET A 172 1.36 -1.49 10.88
CA MET A 172 1.57 -2.64 9.98
C MET A 172 2.77 -2.45 9.07
N GLN A 173 2.95 -1.25 8.51
CA GLN A 173 4.10 -0.93 7.68
C GLN A 173 5.41 -1.04 8.47
N PHE A 174 5.45 -0.55 9.72
CA PHE A 174 6.61 -0.69 10.62
C PHE A 174 6.89 -2.16 10.95
N LYS A 175 5.86 -2.96 11.27
CA LYS A 175 6.02 -4.40 11.51
C LYS A 175 6.67 -5.10 10.32
N TRP A 176 6.12 -4.92 9.13
CA TRP A 176 6.68 -5.53 7.92
C TRP A 176 8.08 -5.03 7.59
N SER A 177 8.38 -3.78 7.93
CA SER A 177 9.71 -3.23 7.80
C SER A 177 10.70 -3.90 8.75
N TRP A 178 10.29 -4.11 10.01
CA TRP A 178 11.06 -4.84 11.00
C TRP A 178 11.32 -6.28 10.55
N ASP A 179 10.29 -7.00 10.08
CA ASP A 179 10.42 -8.37 9.56
C ASP A 179 11.41 -8.45 8.39
N LEU A 180 11.43 -7.43 7.51
CA LEU A 180 12.35 -7.36 6.39
C LEU A 180 13.80 -7.15 6.85
N VAL A 181 14.02 -6.25 7.81
CA VAL A 181 15.34 -5.97 8.39
C VAL A 181 15.88 -7.20 9.13
N GLN A 182 15.06 -7.83 9.97
CA GLN A 182 15.43 -9.05 10.69
C GLN A 182 15.87 -10.15 9.72
N LYS A 183 15.14 -10.38 8.63
CA LYS A 183 15.53 -11.37 7.61
C LYS A 183 16.91 -11.12 7.02
N HIS A 184 17.31 -9.85 6.82
CA HIS A 184 18.64 -9.52 6.29
C HIS A 184 19.74 -9.66 7.34
N ILE A 185 19.49 -9.23 8.58
CA ILE A 185 20.45 -9.33 9.68
C ILE A 185 20.71 -10.81 10.04
N PHE A 186 19.66 -11.60 10.25
CA PHE A 186 19.81 -12.99 10.68
C PHE A 186 20.26 -13.93 9.56
N ARG A 187 19.94 -13.66 8.28
CA ARG A 187 20.55 -14.42 7.16
C ARG A 187 22.05 -14.19 7.02
N ARG A 188 22.53 -12.97 7.32
CA ARG A 188 23.97 -12.68 7.30
C ARG A 188 24.71 -13.40 8.42
N LYS A 189 24.12 -13.49 9.62
CA LYS A 189 24.74 -14.23 10.75
C LYS A 189 24.94 -15.72 10.44
N LYS A 190 23.97 -16.38 9.79
CA LYS A 190 24.08 -17.81 9.44
C LYS A 190 25.12 -18.11 8.35
N LYS A 191 25.51 -17.10 7.54
CA LYS A 191 26.47 -17.28 6.44
C LYS A 191 27.91 -16.93 6.82
N GLY A 192 28.13 -16.42 8.04
CA GLY A 192 29.45 -16.09 8.58
C GLY A 192 29.85 -16.96 9.78
N SER A 193 29.09 -18.04 10.02
CA SER A 193 29.33 -19.05 11.06
C SER A 193 29.71 -20.42 10.47
N ASP A 194 29.88 -20.47 9.14
CA ASP A 194 30.40 -21.61 8.36
C ASP A 194 31.74 -21.17 7.75
#